data_AF-A0A358M5Q8-F1
#
_entry.id   AF-A0A358M5Q8-F1
#
_cell.length_a   1.000
_cell.length_b   1.000
_cell.length_c   1.000
_cell.angle_alpha   90.00
_cell.angle_beta   90.00
_cell.angle_gamma   90.00
#
_symmetry.space_group_name_H-M   'P 1'
#
loop_
_entity.id
_entity.type
_entity.pdbx_description
1 polymer ?
#
loop_
_entity_poly.entity_id
_entity_poly.type
_entity_poly.pdbx_seq_one_letter_code
_entity_poly.pdbx_strand_id
1 'polypeptide(L)'
;MELFHVDLKKTVDHSYDIVIGSGLEDRLQEDLDVFARSDGRSIAVITDSNVYAYYGAELESRLKSALPELKINTAVFPAGEKSKTRETKAYLEDLLISWGYRRDTLILAFGGGVVTDLAGFVAGT
;
A
#
# COMPACT_ATOMS: atom_id res chain seq x y z
N MET A 1 11.94 27.40 37.62
CA MET A 1 12.08 25.95 37.84
C MET A 1 12.43 25.36 36.49
N GLU A 2 13.62 24.81 36.33
CA GLU A 2 14.05 24.21 35.06
C GLU A 2 14.30 22.72 35.26
N LEU A 3 13.61 21.93 34.45
CA LEU A 3 13.75 20.50 34.37
C LEU A 3 14.13 20.18 32.93
N PHE A 4 15.32 19.64 32.73
CA PHE A 4 15.75 19.10 31.45
C PHE A 4 16.25 17.68 31.66
N HIS A 5 15.40 16.73 31.29
CA HIS A 5 15.77 15.35 31.11
C HIS A 5 15.32 14.94 29.71
N VAL A 6 16.29 14.61 28.86
CA VAL A 6 16.04 14.11 27.51
C VAL A 6 17.01 12.96 27.25
N ASP A 7 16.55 11.74 27.50
CA ASP A 7 17.16 10.55 26.91
C ASP A 7 16.18 9.94 25.91
N LEU A 8 16.51 10.07 24.62
CA LEU A 8 15.80 9.42 23.54
C LEU A 8 16.70 8.33 22.94
N LYS A 9 16.52 7.09 23.38
CA LYS A 9 16.86 5.92 22.57
C LYS A 9 15.58 5.21 22.16
N LYS A 10 15.05 5.61 20.99
CA LYS A 10 14.00 4.86 20.31
C LYS A 10 14.67 3.84 19.40
N THR A 11 14.60 2.56 19.76
CA THR A 11 14.95 1.45 18.87
C THR A 11 13.64 0.93 18.30
N VAL A 12 13.40 1.15 17.01
CA VAL A 12 12.22 0.63 16.30
C VAL A 12 12.68 -0.62 15.56
N ASP A 13 11.98 -1.73 15.79
CA ASP A 13 12.16 -2.94 14.98
C ASP A 13 11.41 -2.75 13.65
N HIS A 14 12.14 -2.86 12.54
CA HIS A 14 11.63 -2.73 11.18
C HIS A 14 11.62 -4.07 10.44
N SER A 15 11.68 -5.18 11.19
CA SER A 15 11.60 -6.52 10.62
C SER A 15 10.24 -6.73 9.94
N TYR A 16 10.27 -7.48 8.84
CA TYR A 16 9.08 -7.86 8.08
C TYR A 16 9.26 -9.26 7.52
N ASP A 17 8.14 -9.94 7.32
CA ASP A 17 8.12 -11.29 6.76
C ASP A 17 8.16 -11.25 5.23
N ILE A 18 8.84 -12.23 4.64
CA ILE A 18 8.81 -12.49 3.20
C ILE A 18 8.22 -13.88 3.02
N VAL A 19 6.99 -13.94 2.50
CA VAL A 19 6.28 -15.19 2.23
C VAL A 19 6.39 -15.52 0.74
N ILE A 20 6.89 -16.71 0.41
CA ILE A 20 7.08 -17.20 -0.96
C ILE A 20 6.39 -18.54 -1.12
N GLY A 21 5.53 -18.67 -2.13
CA GLY A 21 4.76 -19.87 -2.38
C GLY A 21 3.77 -19.70 -3.52
N SER A 22 3.01 -20.75 -3.78
CA SER A 22 1.86 -20.76 -4.69
C SER A 22 0.56 -20.71 -3.89
N GLY A 23 -0.49 -20.09 -4.44
CA GLY A 23 -1.79 -20.06 -3.78
C GLY A 23 -1.82 -19.16 -2.54
N LEU A 24 -1.09 -18.03 -2.57
CA LEU A 24 -0.95 -17.13 -1.42
C LEU A 24 -2.13 -16.17 -1.26
N GLU A 25 -3.21 -16.33 -2.03
CA GLU A 25 -4.37 -15.46 -1.98
C GLU A 25 -5.09 -15.57 -0.62
N ASP A 26 -5.20 -16.78 -0.09
CA ASP A 26 -5.81 -17.03 1.24
C ASP A 26 -4.93 -16.42 2.34
N ARG A 27 -3.61 -16.49 2.18
CA ARG A 27 -2.67 -15.88 3.12
C ARG A 27 -2.74 -14.36 3.12
N LEU A 28 -2.86 -13.76 1.93
CA LEU A 28 -3.07 -12.32 1.80
C LEU A 28 -4.33 -11.88 2.56
N GLN A 29 -5.40 -12.66 2.50
CA GLN A 29 -6.63 -12.37 3.25
C GLN A 29 -6.39 -12.40 4.76
N GLU A 30 -5.67 -13.40 5.28
CA GLU A 30 -5.32 -13.47 6.71
C GLU A 30 -4.50 -12.24 7.16
N ASP A 31 -3.50 -11.86 6.38
CA ASP A 31 -2.63 -10.72 6.71
C ASP A 31 -3.42 -9.39 6.69
N LEU A 32 -4.36 -9.25 5.76
CA LEU A 32 -5.25 -8.09 5.67
C LEU A 32 -6.28 -8.03 6.81
N ASP A 33 -6.79 -9.17 7.27
CA ASP A 33 -7.69 -9.25 8.43
C ASP A 33 -6.98 -8.80 9.71
N VAL A 34 -5.71 -9.17 9.87
CA VAL A 34 -4.87 -8.68 10.98
C VAL A 34 -4.72 -7.16 10.90
N PHE A 35 -4.43 -6.62 9.71
CA PHE A 35 -4.31 -5.17 9.51
C PHE A 35 -5.61 -4.42 9.85
N ALA A 36 -6.75 -4.91 9.36
CA ALA A 36 -8.06 -4.27 9.57
C ALA A 36 -8.44 -4.17 11.06
N ARG A 37 -8.02 -5.14 11.88
CA ARG A 37 -8.26 -5.14 13.34
C ARG A 37 -7.36 -4.16 14.12
N SER A 38 -6.30 -3.64 13.49
CA SER A 38 -5.18 -2.96 14.15
C SER A 38 -5.19 -1.43 14.06
N ASP A 39 -6.29 -0.81 13.57
CA ASP A 39 -6.45 0.62 13.19
C ASP A 39 -6.41 0.90 11.67
N GLY A 40 -6.32 -0.13 10.82
CA GLY A 40 -6.40 0.03 9.38
C GLY A 40 -7.73 0.62 8.94
N ARG A 41 -7.72 1.82 8.34
CA ARG A 41 -8.96 2.51 7.90
C ARG A 41 -9.20 2.47 6.39
N SER A 42 -8.13 2.34 5.62
CA SER A 42 -8.19 2.38 4.17
C SER A 42 -7.00 1.70 3.53
N ILE A 43 -7.20 1.23 2.30
CA ILE A 43 -6.17 0.59 1.49
C ILE A 43 -6.10 1.29 0.14
N ALA A 44 -4.90 1.69 -0.25
CA ALA A 44 -4.58 2.17 -1.57
C ALA A 44 -3.81 1.09 -2.32
N VAL A 45 -4.44 0.48 -3.32
CA VAL A 45 -3.74 -0.44 -4.20
C VAL A 45 -3.05 0.36 -5.28
N ILE A 46 -1.75 0.20 -5.45
CA ILE A 46 -0.99 0.83 -6.55
C ILE A 46 -0.55 -0.28 -7.50
N THR A 47 -0.89 -0.15 -8.77
CA THR A 47 -0.57 -1.14 -9.81
C THR A 47 -0.40 -0.49 -11.18
N ASP A 48 0.17 -1.22 -12.13
CA ASP A 48 0.30 -0.77 -13.51
C ASP A 48 -0.84 -1.28 -14.40
N SER A 49 -0.97 -0.70 -15.60
CA SER A 49 -2.02 -1.03 -16.54
C SER A 49 -2.02 -2.49 -17.01
N ASN A 50 -0.86 -3.15 -17.07
CA ASN A 50 -0.77 -4.54 -17.51
C ASN A 50 -1.25 -5.47 -16.39
N VAL A 51 -0.72 -5.30 -15.18
CA VAL A 51 -1.12 -6.11 -14.01
C VAL A 51 -2.60 -5.92 -13.71
N TYR A 52 -3.09 -4.68 -13.76
CA TYR A 52 -4.51 -4.40 -13.57
C TYR A 52 -5.39 -5.09 -14.62
N ALA A 53 -4.98 -5.11 -15.89
CA ALA A 53 -5.76 -5.75 -16.95
C ALA A 53 -5.96 -7.27 -16.73
N TYR A 54 -4.98 -7.95 -16.13
CA TYR A 54 -5.06 -9.39 -15.87
C TYR A 54 -5.71 -9.73 -14.53
N TYR A 55 -5.42 -8.95 -13.49
CA TYR A 55 -5.71 -9.33 -12.09
C TYR A 55 -6.50 -8.28 -11.31
N GLY A 56 -6.67 -7.07 -11.83
CA GLY A 56 -7.26 -5.95 -11.10
C GLY A 56 -8.69 -6.22 -10.63
N ALA A 57 -9.55 -6.74 -11.52
CA ALA A 57 -10.95 -7.03 -11.17
C ALA A 57 -11.07 -8.12 -10.09
N GLU A 58 -10.26 -9.19 -10.19
CA GLU A 58 -10.24 -10.24 -9.18
C GLU A 58 -9.71 -9.73 -7.84
N LEU A 59 -8.62 -8.96 -7.86
CA LEU A 59 -8.03 -8.37 -6.66
C LEU A 59 -9.04 -7.45 -5.96
N GLU A 60 -9.67 -6.53 -6.68
CA GLU A 60 -10.68 -5.63 -6.09
C GLU A 60 -11.87 -6.39 -5.50
N SER A 61 -12.34 -7.43 -6.19
CA SER A 61 -13.43 -8.27 -5.68
C SER A 61 -13.02 -8.96 -4.38
N ARG A 62 -11.85 -9.57 -4.35
CA ARG A 62 -11.34 -10.28 -3.17
C ARG A 62 -11.14 -9.32 -2.00
N LEU A 63 -10.51 -8.17 -2.23
CA LEU A 63 -10.26 -7.15 -1.21
C LEU A 63 -11.57 -6.62 -0.62
N LYS A 64 -12.57 -6.30 -1.46
CA LYS A 64 -13.89 -5.86 -0.98
C LYS A 64 -14.63 -6.94 -0.20
N SER A 65 -14.53 -8.21 -0.63
CA SER A 65 -15.16 -9.32 0.07
C SER A 65 -14.49 -9.63 1.41
N ALA A 66 -13.16 -9.55 1.49
CA ALA A 66 -12.41 -9.77 2.71
C ALA A 66 -12.61 -8.63 3.71
N LEU A 67 -12.62 -7.38 3.23
CA LEU A 67 -12.59 -6.17 4.05
C LEU A 67 -13.73 -5.20 3.67
N PRO A 68 -15.00 -5.60 3.84
CA PRO A 68 -16.16 -4.82 3.37
C PRO A 68 -16.28 -3.44 4.01
N GLU A 69 -15.75 -3.28 5.22
CA GLU A 69 -15.82 -2.04 5.99
C GLU A 69 -14.70 -1.04 5.64
N LEU A 70 -13.66 -1.47 4.91
CA LEU A 70 -12.53 -0.62 4.58
C LEU A 70 -12.77 0.13 3.28
N LYS A 71 -12.33 1.40 3.25
CA LYS A 71 -12.26 2.14 1.98
C LYS A 71 -11.07 1.63 1.17
N ILE A 72 -11.35 1.04 0.01
CA ILE A 72 -10.33 0.49 -0.89
C ILE A 72 -10.45 1.13 -2.26
N ASN A 73 -9.35 1.67 -2.77
CA ASN A 73 -9.25 2.29 -4.09
C ASN A 73 -7.97 1.84 -4.78
N THR A 74 -8.06 1.62 -6.09
CA THR A 74 -6.94 1.19 -6.93
C THR A 74 -6.47 2.34 -7.79
N ALA A 75 -5.20 2.73 -7.63
CA ALA A 75 -4.51 3.67 -8.50
C ALA A 75 -3.76 2.89 -9.58
N VAL A 76 -4.14 3.14 -10.83
CA VAL A 76 -3.55 2.49 -12.01
C VAL A 76 -2.77 3.52 -12.81
N PHE A 77 -1.52 3.20 -13.16
CA PHE A 77 -0.67 4.03 -14.01
C PHE A 77 -0.17 3.24 -15.24
N PRO A 78 0.30 3.91 -16.31
CA PRO A 78 0.76 3.21 -17.52
C PRO A 78 1.93 2.27 -17.21
N ALA A 79 1.92 1.06 -17.76
CA ALA A 79 3.00 0.09 -17.53
C ALA A 79 4.34 0.49 -18.17
N GLY A 80 5.43 0.05 -17.52
CA GLY A 80 6.81 0.16 -18.03
C GLY A 80 7.69 1.18 -17.29
N GLU A 81 9.01 1.04 -17.46
CA GLU A 81 10.02 1.88 -16.78
C GLU A 81 9.87 3.37 -17.08
N LYS A 82 9.32 3.72 -18.23
CA LYS A 82 9.05 5.12 -18.61
C LYS A 82 8.09 5.83 -17.67
N SER A 83 7.26 5.08 -16.94
CA SER A 83 6.35 5.62 -15.93
C SER A 83 7.01 5.77 -14.57
N LYS A 84 8.26 5.35 -14.40
CA LYS A 84 9.03 5.55 -13.17
C LYS A 84 9.57 6.98 -13.12
N THR A 85 8.67 7.94 -13.01
CA THR A 85 8.97 9.36 -13.02
C THR A 85 8.41 10.05 -11.79
N ARG A 86 8.93 11.25 -11.50
CA ARG A 86 8.38 12.11 -10.45
C ARG A 86 6.95 12.56 -10.75
N GLU A 87 6.61 12.70 -12.04
CA GLU A 87 5.26 13.06 -12.47
C GLU A 87 4.26 11.96 -12.14
N THR A 88 4.62 10.70 -12.38
CA THR A 88 3.78 9.56 -11.99
C THR A 88 3.67 9.44 -10.46
N LYS A 89 4.76 9.67 -9.72
CA LYS A 89 4.70 9.75 -8.24
C LYS A 89 3.72 10.83 -7.78
N ALA A 90 3.86 12.06 -8.28
CA ALA A 90 3.00 13.17 -7.90
C ALA A 90 1.52 12.89 -8.24
N TYR A 91 1.26 12.32 -9.41
CA TYR A 91 -0.08 11.87 -9.79
C TYR A 91 -0.68 10.86 -8.80
N LEU A 92 0.11 9.87 -8.36
CA LEU A 92 -0.33 8.89 -7.37
C LEU A 92 -0.61 9.56 -6.01
N GLU A 93 0.24 10.49 -5.57
CA GLU A 93 0.04 11.25 -4.34
C GLU A 93 -1.23 12.11 -4.39
N ASP A 94 -1.43 12.84 -5.49
CA ASP A 94 -2.62 13.65 -5.72
C ASP A 94 -3.90 12.79 -5.72
N LEU A 95 -3.85 11.59 -6.29
CA LEU A 95 -4.97 10.64 -6.20
C LEU A 95 -5.28 10.25 -4.76
N LEU A 96 -4.28 9.85 -3.97
CA LEU A 96 -4.47 9.48 -2.57
C LEU A 96 -5.08 10.63 -1.76
N ILE A 97 -4.57 11.84 -1.97
CA ILE A 97 -5.10 13.06 -1.34
C ILE A 97 -6.55 13.31 -1.77
N SER A 98 -6.85 13.16 -3.07
CA SER A 98 -8.22 13.34 -3.59
C SER A 98 -9.21 12.33 -3.00
N TRP A 99 -8.74 11.12 -2.66
CA TRP A 99 -9.53 10.12 -1.95
C TRP A 99 -9.59 10.36 -0.44
N GLY A 100 -8.94 11.40 0.07
CA GLY A 100 -8.91 11.71 1.49
C GLY A 100 -8.17 10.67 2.33
N TYR A 101 -7.23 9.93 1.71
CA TYR A 101 -6.34 9.01 2.39
C TYR A 101 -5.34 9.78 3.26
N ARG A 102 -4.92 9.13 4.33
CA ARG A 102 -4.14 9.74 5.42
C ARG A 102 -3.04 8.78 5.85
N ARG A 103 -2.28 9.16 6.87
CA ARG A 103 -1.16 8.36 7.41
C ARG A 103 -1.54 6.96 7.92
N ASP A 104 -2.84 6.70 8.14
CA ASP A 104 -3.40 5.41 8.53
C ASP A 104 -3.85 4.55 7.34
N THR A 105 -3.54 4.98 6.11
CA THR A 105 -3.79 4.23 4.87
C THR A 105 -2.65 3.24 4.62
N LEU A 106 -3.01 1.99 4.33
CA LEU A 106 -2.08 0.99 3.83
C LEU A 106 -1.87 1.17 2.33
N ILE A 107 -0.61 1.33 1.91
CA ILE A 107 -0.22 1.25 0.51
C ILE A 107 0.05 -0.22 0.16
N LEU A 108 -0.76 -0.81 -0.71
CA LEU A 108 -0.57 -2.16 -1.24
C LEU A 108 0.02 -2.07 -2.65
N ALA A 109 1.32 -2.34 -2.79
CA ALA A 109 1.98 -2.41 -4.09
C ALA A 109 1.71 -3.76 -4.76
N PHE A 110 0.95 -3.76 -5.85
CA PHE A 110 0.58 -4.99 -6.56
C PHE A 110 1.14 -4.98 -7.99
N GLY A 111 2.32 -5.57 -8.16
CA GLY A 111 2.99 -5.65 -9.45
C GLY A 111 4.49 -5.92 -9.32
N GLY A 112 5.26 -5.56 -10.36
CA GLY A 112 6.71 -5.78 -10.40
C GLY A 112 7.54 -4.66 -9.76
N GLY A 113 8.81 -4.58 -10.15
CA GLY A 113 9.79 -3.60 -9.63
C GLY A 113 9.36 -2.14 -9.82
N VAL A 114 8.82 -1.78 -10.99
CA VAL A 114 8.36 -0.40 -11.26
C VAL A 114 7.24 0.02 -10.31
N VAL A 115 6.28 -0.88 -10.08
CA VAL A 115 5.14 -0.63 -9.18
C VAL A 115 5.63 -0.50 -7.74
N THR A 116 6.46 -1.43 -7.29
CA THR A 116 6.96 -1.45 -5.90
C THR A 116 7.88 -0.26 -5.59
N ASP A 117 8.73 0.17 -6.53
CA ASP A 117 9.54 1.37 -6.37
C ASP A 117 8.67 2.63 -6.21
N LEU A 118 7.72 2.85 -7.14
CA LEU A 118 6.83 4.02 -7.08
C LEU A 118 5.97 4.00 -5.82
N ALA A 119 5.35 2.86 -5.50
CA ALA A 119 4.53 2.70 -4.31
C ALA A 119 5.35 2.90 -3.03
N GLY A 120 6.60 2.42 -2.98
CA GLY A 120 7.51 2.65 -1.86
C GLY A 120 7.87 4.12 -1.68
N PHE A 121 8.14 4.84 -2.78
CA PHE A 121 8.38 6.28 -2.71
C PHE A 121 7.15 7.08 -2.26
N VAL A 122 5.96 6.66 -2.70
CA VAL A 122 4.70 7.27 -2.26
C VAL A 122 4.44 6.99 -0.78
N ALA A 123 4.67 5.76 -0.32
CA ALA A 123 4.48 5.36 1.08
C ALA A 123 5.48 6.02 2.05
N GLY A 124 6.69 6.33 1.55
CA GLY A 124 7.75 6.94 2.35
C GLY A 124 7.71 8.48 2.42
N THR A 125 6.75 9.13 1.74
CA THR A 125 6.57 10.59 1.75
C THR A 125 5.46 10.97 2.72
#